data_AF-A0A497FW44-F1
#
_entry.id   AF-A0A497FW44-F1
#
_cell.length_a   1.000
_cell.length_b   1.000
_cell.length_c   1.000
_cell.angle_alpha   90.00
_cell.angle_beta   90.00
_cell.angle_gamma   90.00
#
_symmetry.space_group_name_H-M   'P 1'
#
loop_
_entity.id
_entity.type
_entity.pdbx_description
1 polymer ?
#
loop_
_entity_poly.entity_id
_entity_poly.type
_entity_poly.pdbx_seq_one_letter_code
_entity_poly.pdbx_strand_id
1 'polypeptide(L)'
;MSLKKCPFCGRRYPSYVKVCSLSHCPSCGSTRIRVVGSFPRYGFFRGFTRLFFLLFIIYMFSSAISTLFTFKYFYRFFGQLFLEGLAAVFMSIAFILFIVFLFSQVFRSHVLKRYRCLNCGYVFMRPVRNVPLVVEEEDTKIYSSEEDDTRVY
;
A
#
# COMPACT_ATOMS: atom_id res chain seq x y z
N MET A 1 21.51 -31.80 10.72
CA MET A 1 20.65 -30.61 10.96
C MET A 1 19.37 -30.82 10.17
N SER A 2 18.21 -30.83 10.81
CA SER A 2 16.94 -30.99 10.10
C SER A 2 16.67 -29.79 9.19
N LEU A 3 16.39 -30.06 7.92
CA LEU A 3 16.02 -29.03 6.95
C LEU A 3 14.50 -28.87 6.95
N LYS A 4 14.04 -27.62 6.83
CA LYS A 4 12.61 -27.31 6.65
C LYS A 4 12.35 -26.93 5.21
N LYS A 5 11.15 -27.21 4.72
CA LYS A 5 10.75 -26.96 3.33
C LYS A 5 9.50 -26.09 3.27
N CYS A 6 9.49 -25.14 2.35
CA CYS A 6 8.28 -24.37 2.07
C CYS A 6 7.30 -25.23 1.26
N PRO A 7 6.03 -25.38 1.68
CA PRO A 7 5.05 -26.21 0.98
C PRO A 7 4.67 -25.65 -0.40
N PHE A 8 4.87 -24.35 -0.65
CA PHE A 8 4.49 -23.73 -1.92
C PHE A 8 5.62 -23.65 -2.95
N CYS A 9 6.83 -23.26 -2.55
CA CYS A 9 7.95 -23.12 -3.50
C CYS A 9 8.98 -24.24 -3.43
N GLY A 10 8.85 -25.18 -2.49
CA GLY A 10 9.77 -26.31 -2.33
C GLY A 10 11.18 -25.94 -1.89
N ARG A 11 11.49 -24.66 -1.64
CA ARG A 11 12.80 -24.23 -1.15
C ARG A 11 13.06 -24.79 0.25
N ARG A 12 14.28 -25.26 0.45
CA ARG A 12 14.80 -25.72 1.74
C ARG A 12 15.40 -24.56 2.52
N TYR A 13 15.20 -24.60 3.82
CA TYR A 13 15.63 -23.57 4.77
C TYR A 13 16.32 -24.24 5.97
N PRO A 14 17.26 -23.54 6.61
CA PRO A 14 17.81 -23.94 7.90
C PRO A 14 16.71 -24.07 8.97
N SER A 15 16.92 -24.95 9.95
CA SER A 15 15.97 -25.24 11.04
C SER A 15 15.51 -24.01 11.84
N TYR A 16 16.38 -23.00 11.98
CA TYR A 16 16.08 -21.78 12.74
C TYR A 16 15.07 -20.85 12.02
N VAL A 17 14.86 -21.00 10.71
CA VAL A 17 13.88 -20.21 9.97
C VAL A 17 12.49 -20.79 10.20
N LYS A 18 11.52 -19.92 10.54
CA LYS A 18 10.12 -20.34 10.80
C LYS A 18 9.21 -20.21 9.58
N VAL A 19 9.49 -19.25 8.70
CA VAL A 19 8.60 -18.87 7.60
C VAL A 19 9.34 -18.61 6.30
N CYS A 20 8.65 -18.81 5.17
CA CYS A 20 9.09 -18.40 3.86
C CYS A 20 8.76 -16.91 3.62
N SER A 21 9.77 -16.07 3.45
CA SER A 21 9.62 -14.62 3.20
C SER A 21 9.20 -14.27 1.77
N LEU A 22 9.14 -15.26 0.87
CA LEU A 22 8.79 -15.04 -0.53
C LEU A 22 7.29 -14.70 -0.67
N SER A 23 6.98 -14.00 -1.76
CA SER A 23 5.61 -13.71 -2.14
C SER A 23 5.09 -14.84 -3.00
N HIS A 24 4.00 -15.46 -2.60
CA HIS A 24 3.38 -16.60 -3.27
C HIS A 24 2.03 -16.23 -3.87
N CYS A 25 1.71 -16.84 -5.00
CA CYS A 25 0.37 -16.84 -5.54
C CYS A 25 -0.55 -17.62 -4.59
N PRO A 26 -1.69 -17.06 -4.15
CA PRO A 26 -2.63 -17.76 -3.27
C PRO A 26 -3.28 -18.98 -3.93
N SER A 27 -3.30 -19.03 -5.28
CA SER A 27 -3.92 -20.14 -6.02
C SER A 27 -2.96 -21.31 -6.25
N CYS A 28 -1.71 -21.06 -6.67
CA CYS A 28 -0.79 -22.12 -7.09
C CYS A 28 0.56 -22.14 -6.34
N GLY A 29 0.77 -21.26 -5.36
CA GLY A 29 2.02 -21.20 -4.59
C GLY A 29 3.22 -20.62 -5.35
N SER A 30 3.10 -20.35 -6.66
CA SER A 30 4.20 -19.82 -7.48
C SER A 30 4.69 -18.45 -7.00
N THR A 31 6.01 -18.27 -7.02
CA THR A 31 6.67 -17.00 -6.68
C THR A 31 6.84 -16.06 -7.87
N ARG A 32 6.51 -16.54 -9.09
CA ARG A 32 6.57 -15.73 -10.33
C ARG A 32 5.33 -14.85 -10.43
N ILE A 33 5.41 -13.66 -9.87
CA ILE A 33 4.30 -12.70 -9.78
C ILE A 33 4.70 -11.39 -10.44
N ARG A 34 3.84 -10.84 -11.30
CA ARG A 34 4.02 -9.52 -11.95
C ARG A 34 2.98 -8.53 -11.42
N VAL A 35 3.38 -7.28 -11.22
CA VAL A 35 2.43 -6.18 -10.96
C VAL A 35 1.78 -5.79 -12.28
N VAL A 36 0.44 -5.90 -12.38
CA VAL A 36 -0.32 -5.65 -13.62
C VAL A 36 -1.01 -4.29 -13.61
N GLY A 37 -0.95 -3.58 -12.50
CA GLY A 37 -1.39 -2.19 -12.47
C GLY A 37 -0.84 -1.45 -11.27
N SER A 38 0.01 -0.47 -11.55
CA SER A 38 0.00 0.80 -10.83
C SER A 38 -0.75 1.76 -11.76
N PHE A 39 -1.95 2.21 -11.41
CA PHE A 39 -2.66 3.22 -12.21
C PHE A 39 -1.70 4.40 -12.48
N PRO A 40 -1.26 4.70 -13.71
CA PRO A 40 -0.20 5.69 -13.95
C PRO A 40 -0.64 7.15 -13.79
N ARG A 41 -1.87 7.42 -13.34
CA ARG A 41 -2.39 8.78 -13.11
C ARG A 41 -1.84 9.48 -11.86
N TYR A 42 -0.80 8.95 -11.22
CA TYR A 42 -0.25 9.51 -9.96
C TYR A 42 0.77 10.64 -10.11
N GLY A 43 1.50 10.72 -11.23
CA GLY A 43 2.52 11.77 -11.41
C GLY A 43 1.91 13.16 -11.62
N PHE A 44 0.94 13.24 -12.53
CA PHE A 44 0.33 14.50 -12.95
C PHE A 44 -0.48 15.17 -11.83
N PHE A 45 -1.26 14.38 -11.08
CA PHE A 45 -2.08 14.90 -9.97
C PHE A 45 -1.26 15.35 -8.76
N ARG A 46 -0.07 14.77 -8.53
CA ARG A 46 0.82 15.17 -7.42
C ARG A 46 1.49 16.52 -7.67
N GLY A 47 1.83 16.83 -8.93
CA GLY A 47 2.31 18.16 -9.32
C GLY A 47 1.21 19.22 -9.18
N PHE A 48 0.01 18.91 -9.69
CA PHE A 48 -1.11 19.85 -9.64
C PHE A 48 -1.59 20.16 -8.23
N THR A 49 -1.62 19.17 -7.32
CA THR A 49 -2.01 19.39 -5.92
C THR A 49 -1.00 20.22 -5.14
N ARG A 50 0.31 20.07 -5.40
CA ARG A 50 1.33 20.94 -4.80
C ARG A 50 1.20 22.38 -5.28
N LEU A 51 0.99 22.58 -6.57
CA LEU A 51 0.77 23.91 -7.15
C LEU A 51 -0.47 24.58 -6.55
N PHE A 52 -1.59 23.85 -6.45
CA PHE A 52 -2.83 24.38 -5.89
C PHE A 52 -2.68 24.77 -4.41
N PHE A 53 -1.97 23.96 -3.61
CA PHE A 53 -1.70 24.28 -2.21
C PHE A 53 -0.82 25.53 -2.07
N LEU A 54 0.18 25.68 -2.95
CA LEU A 54 1.04 26.87 -2.99
C LEU A 54 0.23 28.13 -3.35
N LEU A 55 -0.64 28.05 -4.36
CA LEU A 55 -1.54 29.13 -4.74
C LEU A 55 -2.51 29.50 -3.61
N PHE A 56 -3.02 28.50 -2.87
CA PHE A 56 -3.87 28.72 -1.71
C PHE A 56 -3.15 29.47 -0.58
N ILE A 57 -1.90 29.07 -0.27
CA ILE A 57 -1.08 29.80 0.72
C ILE A 57 -0.86 31.25 0.27
N ILE A 58 -0.47 31.46 -0.99
CA ILE A 58 -0.28 32.82 -1.54
C ILE A 58 -1.56 33.63 -1.39
N TYR A 59 -2.71 33.07 -1.76
CA TYR A 59 -4.02 33.73 -1.61
C TYR A 59 -4.32 34.12 -0.16
N MET A 60 -4.09 33.22 0.80
CA MET A 60 -4.30 33.48 2.23
C MET A 60 -3.39 34.60 2.76
N PHE A 61 -2.14 34.66 2.31
CA PHE A 61 -1.24 35.76 2.67
C PHE A 61 -1.64 37.07 2.01
N SER A 62 -2.02 37.04 0.72
CA SER A 62 -2.49 38.24 0.01
C SER A 62 -3.75 38.81 0.64
N SER A 63 -4.70 37.96 1.04
CA SER A 63 -5.92 38.41 1.72
C SER A 63 -5.61 39.01 3.09
N ALA A 64 -4.73 38.40 3.88
CA ALA A 64 -4.31 38.93 5.19
C ALA A 64 -3.57 40.28 5.09
N ILE A 65 -2.72 40.47 4.07
CA ILE A 65 -2.05 41.76 3.83
C ILE A 65 -3.08 42.80 3.39
N SER A 66 -4.03 42.42 2.53
CA SER A 66 -5.09 43.30 2.05
C SER A 66 -6.02 43.74 3.17
N THR A 67 -6.38 42.84 4.10
CA THR A 67 -7.18 43.17 5.29
C THR A 67 -6.42 44.10 6.23
N LEU A 68 -5.11 43.90 6.47
CA LEU A 68 -4.29 44.82 7.27
C LEU A 68 -4.19 46.21 6.64
N PHE A 69 -4.05 46.28 5.31
CA PHE A 69 -3.96 47.55 4.59
C PHE A 69 -5.30 48.30 4.57
N THR A 70 -6.40 47.59 4.33
CA THR A 70 -7.76 48.17 4.40
C THR A 70 -8.18 48.52 5.82
N PHE A 71 -7.70 47.81 6.85
CA PHE A 71 -7.87 48.21 8.26
C PHE A 71 -7.24 49.58 8.56
N LYS A 72 -6.09 49.88 7.94
CA LYS A 72 -5.39 51.16 8.16
C LYS A 72 -6.09 52.35 7.49
N TYR A 73 -6.82 52.13 6.39
CA TYR A 73 -7.39 53.21 5.56
C TYR A 73 -8.93 53.31 5.57
N PHE A 74 -9.66 52.23 5.85
CA PHE A 74 -11.11 52.15 5.65
C PHE A 74 -11.93 52.04 6.94
N TYR A 75 -11.30 51.71 8.08
CA TYR A 75 -11.98 51.43 9.34
C TYR A 75 -12.43 52.65 10.15
N ARG A 76 -12.50 53.84 9.55
CA ARG A 76 -13.01 55.01 10.26
C ARG A 76 -14.55 55.07 10.31
N PHE A 77 -15.33 54.33 9.50
CA PHE A 77 -16.79 54.61 9.47
C PHE A 77 -17.81 53.46 9.25
N PHE A 78 -17.55 52.33 8.59
CA PHE A 78 -18.67 51.38 8.27
C PHE A 78 -18.35 49.87 8.21
N GLY A 79 -17.10 49.43 8.40
CA GLY A 79 -16.66 48.10 7.95
C GLY A 79 -16.83 46.91 8.91
N GLN A 80 -17.17 47.14 10.18
CA GLN A 80 -16.86 46.17 11.25
C GLN A 80 -17.72 44.90 11.26
N LEU A 81 -19.03 45.00 10.98
CA LEU A 81 -19.90 43.81 10.99
C LEU A 81 -19.96 43.04 9.67
N PHE A 82 -19.87 43.73 8.53
CA PHE A 82 -20.04 43.09 7.22
C PHE A 82 -18.78 42.31 6.80
N LEU A 83 -17.61 42.79 7.20
CA LEU A 83 -16.33 42.18 6.85
C LEU A 83 -16.04 40.90 7.67
N GLU A 84 -16.43 40.88 8.95
CA GLU A 84 -16.28 39.69 9.82
C GLU A 84 -17.17 38.54 9.36
N GLY A 85 -18.42 38.82 8.96
CA GLY A 85 -19.33 37.80 8.44
C GLY A 85 -18.83 37.16 7.14
N LEU A 86 -18.36 37.97 6.19
CA LEU A 86 -17.83 37.48 4.91
C LEU A 86 -16.53 36.68 5.10
N ALA A 87 -15.63 37.15 5.97
CA ALA A 87 -14.40 36.43 6.30
C ALA A 87 -14.69 35.04 6.90
N ALA A 88 -15.66 34.95 7.82
CA ALA A 88 -16.07 33.68 8.41
C ALA A 88 -16.62 32.68 7.37
N VAL A 89 -17.41 33.16 6.40
CA VAL A 89 -17.95 32.32 5.32
C VAL A 89 -16.82 31.78 4.43
N PHE A 90 -15.88 32.63 4.02
CA PHE A 90 -14.73 32.18 3.20
C PHE A 90 -13.83 31.20 3.94
N MET A 91 -13.57 31.42 5.23
CA MET A 91 -12.80 30.49 6.06
C MET A 91 -13.51 29.14 6.20
N SER A 92 -14.84 29.15 6.34
CA SER A 92 -15.65 27.94 6.42
C SER A 92 -15.59 27.12 5.13
N ILE A 93 -15.73 27.79 3.97
CA ILE A 93 -15.61 27.14 2.66
C ILE A 93 -14.21 26.57 2.45
N ALA A 94 -13.16 27.33 2.78
CA ALA A 94 -11.77 26.88 2.69
C ALA A 94 -11.50 25.66 3.58
N PHE A 95 -12.05 25.64 4.79
CA PHE A 95 -11.92 24.50 5.71
C PHE A 95 -12.62 23.24 5.19
N ILE A 96 -13.84 23.37 4.65
CA ILE A 96 -14.56 22.25 4.03
C ILE A 96 -13.76 21.69 2.85
N LEU A 97 -13.25 22.55 1.97
CA LEU A 97 -12.41 22.13 0.84
C LEU A 97 -11.12 21.44 1.31
N PHE A 98 -10.52 21.92 2.40
CA PHE A 98 -9.34 21.30 3.01
C PHE A 98 -9.64 19.91 3.58
N ILE A 99 -10.77 19.73 4.27
CA ILE A 99 -11.21 18.41 4.76
C ILE A 99 -11.44 17.47 3.58
N VAL A 100 -12.19 17.88 2.56
CA VAL A 100 -12.42 17.05 1.35
C VAL A 100 -11.11 16.68 0.67
N PHE A 101 -10.13 17.60 0.65
CA PHE A 101 -8.79 17.32 0.16
C PHE A 101 -8.05 16.27 1.00
N LEU A 102 -8.05 16.39 2.33
CA LEU A 102 -7.42 15.41 3.22
C LEU A 102 -8.07 14.02 3.06
N PHE A 103 -9.40 13.95 3.04
CA PHE A 103 -10.13 12.71 2.76
C PHE A 103 -9.70 12.12 1.41
N SER A 104 -9.65 12.95 0.36
CA SER A 104 -9.22 12.49 -0.97
C SER A 104 -7.78 11.96 -0.99
N GLN A 105 -6.88 12.51 -0.18
CA GLN A 105 -5.49 12.02 -0.05
C GLN A 105 -5.42 10.70 0.72
N VAL A 106 -6.14 10.59 1.84
CA VAL A 106 -6.21 9.37 2.66
C VAL A 106 -6.78 8.21 1.84
N PHE A 107 -7.90 8.43 1.16
CA PHE A 107 -8.51 7.42 0.29
C PHE A 107 -7.67 7.12 -0.96
N ARG A 108 -6.87 8.09 -1.48
CA ARG A 108 -5.93 7.86 -2.60
C ARG A 108 -4.76 6.93 -2.29
N SER A 109 -4.36 6.83 -1.02
CA SER A 109 -3.23 5.99 -0.59
C SER A 109 -3.54 4.48 -0.66
N HIS A 110 -4.82 4.12 -0.69
CA HIS A 110 -5.29 2.74 -0.68
C HIS A 110 -5.52 2.13 -2.06
N VAL A 111 -4.95 2.68 -3.14
CA VAL A 111 -5.08 2.03 -4.46
C VAL A 111 -4.31 0.72 -4.48
N LEU A 112 -5.11 -0.33 -4.36
CA LEU A 112 -4.70 -1.73 -4.26
C LEU A 112 -3.90 -2.09 -5.51
N LYS A 113 -2.60 -2.30 -5.34
CA LYS A 113 -1.74 -2.88 -6.36
C LYS A 113 -2.35 -4.22 -6.76
N ARG A 114 -2.58 -4.43 -8.06
CA ARG A 114 -3.01 -5.72 -8.60
C ARG A 114 -1.79 -6.51 -9.05
N TYR A 115 -1.73 -7.76 -8.62
CA TYR A 115 -0.70 -8.73 -8.96
C TYR A 115 -1.30 -9.81 -9.86
N ARG A 116 -0.54 -10.32 -10.82
CA ARG A 116 -0.89 -11.48 -11.65
C ARG A 116 0.19 -12.53 -11.49
N CYS A 117 -0.21 -13.77 -11.28
CA CYS A 117 0.72 -14.90 -11.35
C CYS A 117 1.09 -15.19 -12.80
N LEU A 118 2.39 -15.35 -13.09
CA LEU A 118 2.87 -15.71 -14.43
C LEU A 118 2.71 -17.20 -14.74
N ASN A 119 2.47 -18.04 -13.73
CA ASN A 119 2.33 -19.48 -13.91
C ASN A 119 0.87 -19.88 -14.19
N CYS A 120 -0.07 -19.45 -13.33
CA CYS A 120 -1.49 -19.80 -13.47
C CYS A 120 -2.38 -18.66 -13.99
N GLY A 121 -1.84 -17.45 -14.21
CA GLY A 121 -2.62 -16.30 -14.67
C GLY A 121 -3.54 -15.65 -13.62
N TYR A 122 -3.68 -16.24 -12.42
CA TYR A 122 -4.56 -15.72 -11.37
C TYR A 122 -4.19 -14.29 -10.94
N VAL A 123 -5.19 -13.41 -10.86
CA VAL A 123 -5.04 -11.99 -10.49
C VAL A 123 -5.53 -11.79 -9.06
N PHE A 124 -4.71 -11.18 -8.21
CA PHE A 124 -4.99 -11.00 -6.79
C PHE A 124 -4.42 -9.67 -6.27
N MET A 125 -4.93 -9.21 -5.12
CA MET A 125 -4.54 -7.92 -4.55
C MET A 125 -3.41 -8.04 -3.53
N ARG A 126 -3.30 -9.17 -2.83
CA ARG A 126 -2.28 -9.40 -1.80
C ARG A 126 -1.61 -10.76 -2.01
N PRO A 127 -0.29 -10.80 -2.29
CA PRO A 127 0.42 -12.07 -2.29
C PRO A 127 0.47 -12.66 -0.88
N VAL A 128 0.45 -13.98 -0.79
CA VAL A 128 0.67 -14.69 0.48
C VAL A 128 2.15 -14.57 0.82
N ARG A 129 2.47 -14.15 2.04
CA ARG A 129 3.83 -14.04 2.56
C ARG A 129 3.90 -14.76 3.90
N ASN A 130 5.11 -15.07 4.35
CA ASN A 130 5.38 -15.69 5.65
C ASN A 130 4.70 -17.06 5.81
N VAL A 131 4.82 -17.89 4.78
CA VAL A 131 4.24 -19.24 4.77
C VAL A 131 5.02 -20.10 5.76
N PRO A 132 4.35 -20.81 6.69
CA PRO A 132 5.04 -21.68 7.65
C PRO A 132 5.80 -22.80 6.93
N LEU A 133 7.00 -23.08 7.40
CA LEU A 133 7.84 -24.14 6.85
C LEU A 133 7.54 -25.48 7.54
N VAL A 134 7.48 -26.56 6.76
CA VAL A 134 7.22 -27.91 7.24
C VAL A 134 8.55 -28.66 7.38
N VAL A 135 8.69 -29.49 8.42
CA VAL A 135 9.86 -30.37 8.59
C VAL A 135 9.75 -31.50 7.56
N GLU A 136 10.79 -31.72 6.76
CA GLU A 136 10.85 -32.86 5.85
C GLU A 136 11.11 -34.09 6.76
N GLU A 137 10.07 -34.86 7.08
CA GLU A 137 10.25 -36.16 7.74
C GLU A 137 11.06 -37.02 6.78
N GLU A 138 12.23 -37.50 7.21
CA GLU A 138 13.02 -38.44 6.43
C GLU A 138 12.17 -39.70 6.27
N ASP A 139 11.65 -39.92 5.05
CA ASP A 139 11.04 -41.19 4.67
C ASP A 139 12.01 -42.30 5.07
N THR A 140 11.64 -43.03 6.11
CA THR A 140 12.39 -44.18 6.60
C THR A 140 12.47 -45.14 5.43
N LYS A 141 13.68 -45.31 4.88
CA LYS A 141 13.99 -46.38 3.93
C LYS A 141 13.57 -47.69 4.59
N ILE A 142 12.38 -48.18 4.23
CA ILE A 142 11.99 -49.57 4.46
C ILE A 142 12.97 -50.37 3.61
N TYR A 143 14.04 -50.86 4.23
CA TYR A 143 14.87 -51.90 3.66
C TYR A 143 13.97 -53.12 3.48
N SER A 144 13.49 -53.35 2.26
CA SER A 144 13.00 -54.67 1.86
C SER A 144 14.21 -55.59 1.79
N SER A 145 14.53 -56.24 2.90
CA SER A 145 15.35 -57.44 2.92
C SER A 145 14.56 -58.56 2.24
N GLU A 146 14.72 -58.70 0.92
CA GLU A 146 14.42 -59.96 0.23
C GLU A 146 15.58 -60.93 0.54
N GLU A 147 15.49 -61.57 1.70
CA GLU A 147 16.11 -62.87 1.96
C GLU A 147 15.15 -63.98 1.50
N ASP A 148 15.75 -65.11 1.13
CA ASP A 148 15.17 -66.43 0.84
C ASP A 148 14.62 -66.70 -0.57
N ASP A 149 15.52 -67.20 -1.42
CA ASP A 149 15.20 -68.34 -2.28
C ASP A 149 16.36 -69.34 -2.21
N THR A 150 16.41 -70.09 -1.10
CA THR A 150 17.26 -71.25 -0.91
C THR A 150 16.76 -72.39 -1.82
N ARG A 151 17.50 -72.64 -2.90
CA ARG A 151 17.37 -73.89 -3.68
C ARG A 151 17.80 -75.07 -2.81
N VAL A 152 16.86 -75.96 -2.50
CA VAL A 152 17.13 -77.33 -2.08
C VAL A 152 16.62 -78.27 -3.18
N TYR A 153 17.53 -79.18 -3.55
CA TYR A 153 17.53 -80.21 -4.59
C TYR A 153 16.19 -80.86 -4.96
#